data_AF-A0AAW1A7B2-F1
#
_entry.id   AF-A0AAW1A7B2-F1
#
_cell.length_a   1.000
_cell.length_b   1.000
_cell.length_c   1.000
_cell.angle_alpha   90.00
_cell.angle_beta   90.00
_cell.angle_gamma   90.00
#
_symmetry.space_group_name_H-M   'P 1'
#
loop_
_entity.id
_entity.type
_entity.pdbx_description
1 polymer ?
#
loop_
_entity_poly.entity_id
_entity_poly.type
_entity_poly.pdbx_seq_one_letter_code
_entity_poly.pdbx_strand_id
1 'polypeptide(L)'
;MKVIVKKLQGKECVVDITPSDTVLQLKHKVSDLLGIDVPQQRLLLTGKTLADENPLSFYPGIKDGSKLNLLVIKKAEEGSSEGRASHSKSGTHLLRDEISRVLRHYYTESETESIINELIKDLKNKVNNLSYDDLERLATALLQDQENIA
;
A
#
# COMPACT_ATOMS: atom_id res chain seq x y z
N MET A 1 -16.22 13.99 -17.17
CA MET A 1 -16.30 12.52 -17.28
C MET A 1 -16.69 11.95 -15.93
N LYS A 2 -17.39 10.83 -15.88
CA LYS A 2 -17.87 10.19 -14.66
C LYS A 2 -17.02 8.97 -14.32
N VAL A 3 -16.63 8.81 -13.07
CA VAL A 3 -16.00 7.59 -12.56
C VAL A 3 -16.81 7.02 -11.41
N ILE A 4 -16.78 5.70 -11.30
CA ILE A 4 -17.47 4.97 -10.25
C ILE A 4 -16.42 4.58 -9.21
N VAL A 5 -16.57 5.07 -7.97
CA VAL A 5 -15.69 4.72 -6.86
C VAL A 5 -16.42 3.72 -5.97
N LYS A 6 -15.87 2.51 -5.86
CA LYS A 6 -16.39 1.42 -5.07
C LYS A 6 -15.57 1.22 -3.81
N LYS A 7 -16.20 1.35 -2.64
CA LYS A 7 -15.57 0.93 -1.39
C LYS A 7 -15.55 -0.59 -1.30
N LEU A 8 -14.41 -1.19 -0.96
CA LEU A 8 -14.20 -2.65 -0.89
C LEU A 8 -15.22 -3.42 -0.02
N GLN A 9 -15.85 -2.74 0.94
CA GLN A 9 -16.85 -3.31 1.86
C GLN A 9 -18.13 -2.46 1.90
N GLY A 10 -18.57 -1.85 0.78
CA GLY A 10 -19.75 -0.99 0.87
C GLY A 10 -20.29 -0.42 -0.43
N LYS A 11 -20.88 0.77 -0.28
CA LYS A 11 -21.58 1.52 -1.32
C LYS A 11 -20.63 2.01 -2.42
N GLU A 12 -21.18 2.12 -3.61
CA GLU A 12 -20.55 2.76 -4.77
C GLU A 12 -21.05 4.20 -4.87
N CYS A 13 -20.18 5.13 -5.25
CA CYS A 13 -20.56 6.50 -5.58
C CYS A 13 -20.07 6.86 -6.98
N VAL A 14 -20.80 7.74 -7.65
CA VAL A 14 -20.42 8.27 -8.96
C VAL A 14 -19.88 9.68 -8.76
N VAL A 15 -18.68 9.95 -9.28
CA VAL A 15 -18.00 11.23 -9.13
C VAL A 15 -17.74 11.83 -10.50
N ASP A 16 -18.12 13.09 -10.67
CA ASP A 16 -17.79 13.89 -11.85
C ASP A 16 -16.37 14.46 -11.72
N ILE A 17 -15.51 14.11 -12.68
CA ILE A 17 -14.11 14.55 -12.75
C ILE A 17 -13.76 15.10 -14.12
N THR A 18 -12.67 15.86 -14.16
CA THR A 18 -12.00 16.31 -15.38
C THR A 18 -10.72 15.49 -15.55
N PRO A 19 -10.31 15.11 -16.77
CA PRO A 19 -9.04 14.40 -16.98
C PRO A 19 -7.80 15.18 -16.53
N SER A 20 -7.90 16.51 -16.43
CA SER A 20 -6.87 17.38 -15.87
C SER A 20 -6.82 17.38 -14.33
N ASP A 21 -7.87 16.88 -13.67
CA ASP A 21 -7.92 16.85 -12.21
C ASP A 21 -6.85 15.87 -11.67
N THR A 22 -6.31 16.16 -10.50
CA THR A 22 -5.37 15.25 -9.82
C THR A 22 -6.11 14.15 -9.05
N VAL A 23 -5.40 13.07 -8.75
CA VAL A 23 -5.91 12.02 -7.87
C VAL A 23 -6.27 12.59 -6.49
N LEU A 24 -5.51 13.57 -5.99
CA LEU A 24 -5.83 14.28 -4.75
C LEU A 24 -7.20 14.99 -4.82
N GLN A 25 -7.49 15.71 -5.91
CA GLN A 25 -8.79 16.37 -6.11
C GLN A 25 -9.95 15.36 -6.18
N LEU A 26 -9.74 14.21 -6.81
CA LEU A 26 -10.72 13.12 -6.79
C LEU A 26 -10.97 12.61 -5.36
N LYS A 27 -9.93 12.45 -4.53
CA LYS A 27 -10.10 12.05 -3.12
C LYS A 27 -10.90 13.06 -2.30
N HIS A 28 -10.72 14.36 -2.54
CA HIS A 28 -11.55 15.38 -1.90
C HIS A 28 -13.03 15.21 -2.27
N LYS A 29 -13.34 15.06 -3.56
CA LYS A 29 -14.73 14.81 -4.01
C LYS A 29 -15.31 13.52 -3.41
N VAL A 30 -14.50 12.47 -3.29
CA VAL A 30 -14.90 11.22 -2.64
C VAL A 30 -15.11 11.40 -1.13
N SER A 31 -14.30 12.25 -0.48
CA SER A 31 -14.45 12.61 0.94
C SER A 31 -15.80 13.25 1.20
N ASP A 32 -16.23 14.17 0.34
CA ASP A 32 -17.52 14.87 0.48
C ASP A 32 -18.72 13.92 0.33
N LEU A 33 -18.58 12.88 -0.50
CA LEU A 33 -19.67 11.92 -0.79
C LEU A 33 -19.73 10.74 0.19
N LEU A 34 -18.58 10.23 0.63
CA LEU A 34 -18.50 9.04 1.47
C LEU A 34 -18.15 9.36 2.94
N GLY A 35 -17.76 10.59 3.26
CA GLY A 35 -17.39 11.01 4.61
C GLY A 35 -16.11 10.35 5.12
N ILE A 36 -15.16 10.03 4.22
CA ILE A 36 -13.89 9.38 4.56
C ILE A 36 -12.76 10.38 4.36
N ASP A 37 -11.96 10.64 5.39
CA ASP A 37 -10.85 11.58 5.31
C ASP A 37 -9.88 11.23 4.17
N VAL A 38 -9.47 12.22 3.38
CA VAL A 38 -8.50 12.10 2.28
C VAL A 38 -7.25 11.25 2.63
N PRO A 39 -6.55 11.44 3.77
CA PRO A 39 -5.39 10.63 4.12
C PRO A 39 -5.71 9.14 4.37
N GLN A 40 -6.97 8.81 4.72
CA GLN A 40 -7.42 7.44 4.89
C GLN A 40 -7.78 6.77 3.56
N GLN A 41 -7.88 7.54 2.47
CA GLN A 41 -8.29 7.03 1.17
C GLN A 41 -7.10 6.54 0.34
N ARG A 42 -7.16 5.27 -0.09
CA ARG A 42 -6.33 4.72 -1.16
C ARG A 42 -7.23 4.33 -2.33
N LEU A 43 -7.05 5.01 -3.46
CA LEU A 43 -7.74 4.72 -4.71
C LEU A 43 -6.89 3.74 -5.53
N LEU A 44 -7.54 2.70 -6.08
CA LEU A 44 -6.90 1.64 -6.84
C LEU A 44 -7.59 1.45 -8.19
N LEU A 45 -6.78 1.34 -9.25
CA LEU A 45 -7.20 0.96 -10.59
C LEU A 45 -6.60 -0.41 -10.93
N THR A 46 -7.45 -1.43 -11.13
CA THR A 46 -7.00 -2.81 -11.43
C THR A 46 -5.94 -3.32 -10.43
N GLY A 47 -6.13 -3.01 -9.14
CA GLY A 47 -5.21 -3.40 -8.07
C GLY A 47 -3.99 -2.49 -7.89
N LYS A 48 -3.72 -1.53 -8.78
CA LYS A 48 -2.63 -0.56 -8.62
C LYS A 48 -3.09 0.70 -7.93
N THR A 49 -2.36 1.13 -6.89
CA THR A 49 -2.64 2.37 -6.19
C THR A 49 -2.35 3.60 -7.05
N LEU A 50 -3.26 4.56 -7.06
CA LEU A 50 -3.07 5.85 -7.71
C LEU A 50 -2.26 6.80 -6.80
N ALA A 51 -1.37 7.58 -7.40
CA ALA A 51 -0.53 8.54 -6.70
C ALA A 51 -1.16 9.93 -6.74
N ASP A 52 -1.15 10.62 -5.61
CA ASP A 52 -1.93 11.84 -5.36
C ASP A 52 -1.52 13.02 -6.27
N GLU A 53 -0.23 13.08 -6.61
CA GLU A 53 0.39 14.12 -7.45
C GLU A 53 0.11 13.95 -8.95
N ASN A 54 -0.33 12.77 -9.39
CA ASN A 54 -0.53 12.51 -10.81
C ASN A 54 -1.93 12.99 -11.26
N PRO A 55 -2.04 13.59 -12.46
CA PRO A 55 -3.34 13.87 -13.07
C PRO A 55 -4.03 12.57 -13.47
N LEU A 56 -5.36 12.58 -13.51
CA LEU A 56 -6.16 11.41 -13.88
C LEU A 56 -5.88 10.98 -15.33
N SER A 57 -5.53 11.93 -16.22
CA SER A 57 -5.08 11.67 -17.59
C SER A 57 -3.77 10.88 -17.70
N PHE A 58 -2.92 10.89 -16.65
CA PHE A 58 -1.68 10.09 -16.63
C PHE A 58 -1.99 8.59 -16.64
N TYR A 59 -3.16 8.19 -16.15
CA TYR A 59 -3.57 6.80 -16.05
C TYR A 59 -4.47 6.42 -17.25
N PRO A 60 -3.98 5.63 -18.21
CA PRO A 60 -4.72 5.33 -19.46
C PRO A 60 -6.02 4.52 -19.24
N GLY A 61 -6.16 3.86 -18.09
CA GLY A 61 -7.35 3.10 -17.72
C GLY A 61 -8.46 3.95 -17.07
N ILE A 62 -8.23 5.24 -16.82
CA ILE A 62 -9.25 6.15 -16.27
C ILE A 62 -9.96 6.84 -17.44
N LYS A 63 -11.17 6.39 -17.73
CA LYS A 63 -12.07 6.89 -18.77
C LYS A 63 -13.45 7.15 -18.18
N ASP A 64 -14.34 7.71 -18.99
CA ASP A 64 -15.76 7.82 -18.63
C ASP A 64 -16.34 6.42 -18.36
N GLY A 65 -16.96 6.25 -17.19
CA GLY A 65 -17.49 4.98 -16.70
C GLY A 65 -16.47 4.05 -16.03
N SER A 66 -15.19 4.42 -15.91
CA SER A 66 -14.19 3.58 -15.25
C SER A 66 -14.52 3.36 -13.76
N LYS A 67 -14.25 2.13 -13.29
CA LYS A 67 -14.43 1.72 -11.88
C LYS A 67 -13.10 1.78 -11.13
N LEU A 68 -13.10 2.51 -10.02
CA LEU A 68 -11.98 2.62 -9.07
C LEU A 68 -12.37 1.96 -7.75
N ASN A 69 -11.44 1.24 -7.14
CA ASN A 69 -11.64 0.66 -5.82
C ASN A 69 -11.07 1.60 -4.74
N LEU A 70 -11.80 1.77 -3.65
CA LEU A 70 -11.40 2.57 -2.49
C LEU A 70 -11.12 1.65 -1.31
N LEU A 71 -9.90 1.73 -0.79
CA LEU A 71 -9.46 1.10 0.45
C LEU A 71 -9.34 2.17 1.54
N VAL A 72 -9.93 1.90 2.70
CA VAL A 72 -9.95 2.81 3.85
C VAL A 72 -8.93 2.32 4.86
N ILE A 73 -7.90 3.12 5.09
CA ILE A 73 -6.91 2.86 6.14
C ILE A 73 -7.44 3.52 7.42
N LYS A 74 -7.84 2.71 8.40
CA LYS A 74 -8.21 3.22 9.72
C LYS A 74 -6.96 3.85 10.35
N LYS A 75 -7.02 5.14 10.69
CA LYS A 75 -6.03 5.71 11.63
C LYS A 75 -6.14 4.90 12.92
N ALA A 76 -5.05 4.29 13.35
CA ALA A 76 -4.91 3.97 14.77
C ALA A 76 -5.00 5.32 15.49
N GLU A 77 -5.96 5.47 16.40
CA GLU A 77 -6.06 6.66 17.23
C GLU A 77 -4.72 6.85 17.95
N GLU A 78 -4.06 7.98 17.72
CA GLU A 78 -2.95 8.45 18.53
C GLU A 78 -3.52 8.92 19.88
N GLY A 79 -3.90 7.94 20.70
CA GLY A 79 -4.07 8.11 22.13
C GLY A 79 -2.70 8.16 22.78
N SER A 80 -2.41 9.30 23.41
CA SER A 80 -1.34 9.50 24.38
C SER A 80 -1.18 8.31 25.34
N SER A 81 -0.08 7.57 25.24
CA SER A 81 0.54 6.91 26.40
C SER A 81 1.99 6.56 26.09
N GLU A 82 2.88 7.30 26.72
CA GLU A 82 4.19 6.79 27.10
C GLU A 82 4.05 5.41 27.76
N GLY A 83 4.94 4.49 27.42
CA GLY A 83 5.15 3.26 28.18
C GLY A 83 4.15 2.14 27.90
N ARG A 84 4.44 1.33 26.88
CA ARG A 84 4.60 -0.13 27.02
C ARG A 84 5.21 -0.70 25.74
N ALA A 85 6.47 -1.11 25.88
CA ALA A 85 7.15 -1.97 24.92
C ALA A 85 6.35 -3.28 24.77
N SER A 86 5.56 -3.35 23.73
CA SER A 86 5.22 -4.59 23.05
C SER A 86 5.22 -4.28 21.57
N HIS A 87 6.42 -3.94 21.07
CA HIS A 87 6.72 -4.08 19.66
C HIS A 87 6.54 -5.55 19.32
N SER A 88 5.38 -5.93 18.78
CA SER A 88 5.29 -7.09 17.91
C SER A 88 6.38 -6.87 16.86
N LYS A 89 7.51 -7.57 16.97
CA LYS A 89 8.67 -7.38 16.11
C LYS A 89 8.17 -7.51 14.67
N SER A 90 8.05 -6.39 13.97
CA SER A 90 7.66 -6.39 12.55
C SER A 90 8.59 -7.36 11.84
N GLY A 91 8.09 -8.23 10.96
CA GLY A 91 8.94 -9.24 10.29
C GLY A 91 10.17 -8.63 9.60
N THR A 92 10.07 -7.36 9.20
CA THR A 92 11.18 -6.57 8.65
C THR A 92 12.30 -6.29 9.66
N HIS A 93 11.99 -6.22 10.96
CA HIS A 93 12.98 -6.06 12.03
C HIS A 93 13.76 -7.34 12.29
N LEU A 94 13.11 -8.52 12.17
CA LEU A 94 13.80 -9.80 12.28
C LEU A 94 14.77 -10.00 11.11
N LEU A 95 14.29 -9.72 9.89
CA LEU A 95 15.13 -9.73 8.69
C LEU A 95 16.31 -8.74 8.82
N ARG A 96 16.04 -7.54 9.34
CA ARG A 96 17.06 -6.52 9.60
C ARG A 96 18.13 -7.01 10.57
N ASP A 97 17.76 -7.65 11.67
CA ASP A 97 18.72 -8.17 12.66
C ASP A 97 19.61 -9.26 12.04
N GLU A 98 19.01 -10.19 11.29
CA GLU A 98 19.75 -11.29 10.68
C GLU A 98 20.72 -10.79 9.60
N ILE A 99 20.25 -9.90 8.72
CA ILE A 99 21.11 -9.29 7.69
C ILE A 99 22.22 -8.45 8.34
N SER A 100 21.93 -7.74 9.45
CA SER A 100 22.95 -7.01 10.19
C SER A 100 24.05 -7.94 10.72
N ARG A 101 23.69 -9.11 11.25
CA ARG A 101 24.66 -10.10 11.75
C ARG A 101 25.58 -10.60 10.64
N VAL A 102 25.03 -10.89 9.46
CA VAL A 102 25.80 -11.39 8.33
C VAL A 102 26.68 -10.29 7.71
N LEU A 103 26.14 -9.10 7.47
CA LEU A 103 26.86 -8.01 6.79
C LEU A 103 27.95 -7.39 7.65
N ARG A 104 27.82 -7.40 8.99
CA ARG A 104 28.87 -6.93 9.90
C ARG A 104 30.18 -7.74 9.81
N HIS A 105 30.17 -8.93 9.19
CA HIS A 105 31.38 -9.70 8.92
C HIS A 105 32.18 -9.18 7.72
N TYR A 106 31.56 -8.39 6.83
CA TYR A 106 32.15 -7.99 5.55
C TYR A 106 32.20 -6.47 5.35
N TYR A 107 31.38 -5.71 6.07
CA TYR A 107 31.21 -4.27 5.88
C TYR A 107 31.31 -3.51 7.20
N THR A 108 31.59 -2.22 7.11
CA THR A 108 31.54 -1.33 8.27
C THR A 108 30.10 -1.16 8.78
N GLU A 109 29.94 -0.66 10.00
CA GLU A 109 28.61 -0.47 10.60
C GLU A 109 27.75 0.50 9.78
N SER A 110 28.35 1.60 9.28
CA SER A 110 27.66 2.57 8.43
C SER A 110 27.24 1.99 7.07
N GLU A 111 28.10 1.20 6.43
CA GLU A 111 27.79 0.55 5.16
C GLU A 111 26.71 -0.52 5.33
N THR A 112 26.81 -1.31 6.41
CA THR A 112 25.82 -2.32 6.77
C THR A 112 24.44 -1.70 6.94
N GLU A 113 24.33 -0.60 7.69
CA GLU A 113 23.08 0.10 7.88
C GLU A 113 22.53 0.68 6.56
N SER A 114 23.39 1.22 5.70
CA SER A 114 22.98 1.74 4.39
C SER A 114 22.41 0.64 3.50
N ILE A 115 23.11 -0.48 3.36
CA ILE A 115 22.68 -1.64 2.55
C ILE A 115 21.34 -2.18 3.07
N ILE A 116 21.20 -2.30 4.38
CA ILE A 116 19.97 -2.78 5.02
C ILE A 116 18.81 -1.82 4.75
N ASN A 117 19.02 -0.52 4.93
CA ASN A 117 17.96 0.46 4.72
C ASN A 117 17.48 0.45 3.27
N GLU A 118 18.40 0.34 2.31
CA GLU A 118 18.08 0.23 0.89
C GLU A 118 17.34 -1.07 0.57
N LEU A 119 17.82 -2.22 1.07
CA LEU A 119 17.17 -3.51 0.88
C LEU A 119 15.74 -3.56 1.46
N ILE A 120 15.54 -3.00 2.66
CA ILE A 120 14.22 -2.93 3.28
C ILE A 120 13.30 -1.99 2.50
N LYS A 121 13.83 -0.87 1.97
CA LYS A 121 13.07 0.04 1.12
C LYS A 121 12.63 -0.64 -0.17
N ASP A 122 13.53 -1.37 -0.81
CA ASP A 122 13.23 -2.14 -2.03
C ASP A 122 12.23 -3.26 -1.79
N LEU A 123 12.37 -3.98 -0.68
CA LEU A 123 11.40 -4.99 -0.27
C LEU A 123 10.01 -4.38 -0.10
N LYS A 124 9.90 -3.26 0.62
CA LYS A 124 8.62 -2.56 0.81
C LYS A 124 8.05 -2.09 -0.52
N ASN A 125 8.86 -1.50 -1.39
CA ASN A 125 8.41 -1.05 -2.70
C ASN A 125 7.91 -2.21 -3.57
N LYS A 126 8.62 -3.34 -3.58
CA LYS A 126 8.19 -4.54 -4.30
C LYS A 126 6.89 -5.08 -3.75
N VAL A 127 6.79 -5.26 -2.43
CA VAL A 127 5.58 -5.76 -1.76
C VAL A 127 4.38 -4.85 -2.03
N ASN A 128 4.57 -3.53 -1.97
CA ASN A 128 3.49 -2.56 -2.23
C ASN A 128 3.02 -2.58 -3.70
N ASN A 129 3.86 -3.05 -4.63
CA ASN A 129 3.56 -3.11 -6.05
C ASN A 129 3.05 -4.49 -6.50
N LEU A 130 2.95 -5.48 -5.60
CA LEU A 130 2.41 -6.81 -5.92
C LEU A 130 0.93 -6.71 -6.29
N SER A 131 0.55 -7.39 -7.36
CA SER A 131 -0.85 -7.53 -7.74
C SER A 131 -1.54 -8.62 -6.92
N TYR A 132 -2.87 -8.68 -7.00
CA TYR A 132 -3.65 -9.73 -6.34
C TYR A 132 -3.23 -11.14 -6.82
N ASP A 133 -2.95 -11.29 -8.12
CA ASP A 133 -2.49 -12.55 -8.72
C ASP A 133 -1.12 -12.97 -8.16
N ASP A 134 -0.21 -12.01 -7.97
CA ASP A 134 1.08 -12.28 -7.35
C ASP A 134 0.94 -12.72 -5.88
N LEU A 135 0.02 -12.10 -5.14
CA LEU A 135 -0.26 -12.45 -3.75
C LEU A 135 -0.88 -13.85 -3.63
N GLU A 136 -1.80 -14.21 -4.53
CA GLU A 136 -2.41 -15.54 -4.60
C GLU A 136 -1.37 -16.61 -4.93
N ARG A 137 -0.45 -16.32 -5.86
CA ARG A 137 0.66 -17.21 -6.20
C ARG A 137 1.61 -17.42 -5.02
N LEU A 138 1.94 -16.36 -4.27
CA LEU A 138 2.75 -16.46 -3.06
C LEU A 138 2.07 -17.29 -1.97
N ALA A 139 0.76 -17.08 -1.74
CA ALA A 139 -0.01 -17.85 -0.76
C ALA A 139 -0.07 -19.34 -1.14
N THR A 140 -0.29 -19.64 -2.41
CA THR A 140 -0.37 -21.03 -2.92
C THR A 140 0.97 -21.75 -2.78
N ALA A 141 2.08 -21.06 -3.08
CA ALA A 141 3.42 -21.63 -2.91
C ALA A 141 3.70 -21.98 -1.44
N LEU A 142 3.33 -21.11 -0.50
CA LEU A 142 3.51 -21.37 0.93
C LEU A 142 2.69 -22.55 1.43
N LEU A 143 1.48 -22.74 0.91
CA LEU A 143 0.64 -23.91 1.25
C LEU A 143 1.25 -25.21 0.71
N GLN A 144 1.79 -25.20 -0.52
CA GLN A 144 2.49 -26.36 -1.09
C GLN A 144 3.77 -26.71 -0.32
N ASP A 145 4.52 -25.72 0.14
CA ASP A 145 5.72 -25.96 0.97
C ASP A 145 5.34 -26.57 2.32
N GLN A 146 4.21 -26.18 2.92
CA GLN A 146 3.71 -26.79 4.17
C GLN A 146 3.25 -28.24 3.95
N GLU A 147 2.59 -28.53 2.82
CA GLU A 147 2.16 -29.89 2.47
C GLU A 147 3.33 -30.82 2.14
N ASN A 148 4.43 -30.31 1.57
CA ASN A 148 5.62 -31.11 1.27
C ASN A 148 6.50 -31.39 2.51
N ILE A 149 6.23 -30.75 3.64
CA ILE A 149 6.95 -30.94 4.91
C ILE A 149 6.19 -31.89 5.86
N ALA A 150 4.93 -32.24 5.54
CA ALA A 150 4.11 -33.20 6.28
C ALA A 150 4.24 -34.64 5.73
#